data_AF-A0A2G9MW23-F1
#
_entry.id   AF-A0A2G9MW23-F1
#
_cell.length_a   1.000
_cell.length_b   1.000
_cell.length_c   1.000
_cell.angle_alpha   90.00
_cell.angle_beta   90.00
_cell.angle_gamma   90.00
#
_symmetry.space_group_name_H-M   'P 1'
#
loop_
_entity.id
_entity.type
_entity.pdbx_description
1 polymer ?
#
loop_
_entity_poly.entity_id
_entity_poly.type
_entity_poly.pdbx_seq_one_letter_code
_entity_poly.pdbx_strand_id
1 'polypeptide(L)'
;MADVERLKREVSRLFAEYAKLPNKSQEIEKKAEEYLRCVFEAMDWNWLGREVTPQYKIRTGKGTKKVDYSFRKLGAARHDFYMEVKRFSNSLNDPEDARQAINYGKNSGIRWVILTNFVRWRVFNSDFFDDFGNAELFEFDLSGISANPEYLGWLLLFAKENGGGGLDEYAKKHKKWKESADIEDMLTEQLISAREELTRALRDDNERLFEETFEEDGESVSLDACVQLILNRLIFCRQLEDNGADTERRMREVFESWSDKRVQFYRDYLCKFWEKMRKVYDSTIFDNHRIDGLSIKNESFLPVFESFYRNRENGLSYRFEAISKDVLGHAYENYLSYKIKKTAKRIGLEKELYKRKRSGIFYTPEFFVDYLVRATLGEKLKNCASVQDALRIRVLDPACGSGTFLARALEEFRAWFEERMIKTGQDSAGLSDFLGLVVDNCLYG
;
A
#
# COMPACT_ATOMS: atom_id res chain seq x y z
N MET A 1 19.88 -18.35 -10.57
CA MET A 1 20.82 -18.64 -9.48
C MET A 1 22.03 -17.78 -9.66
N ALA A 2 22.21 -16.82 -8.75
CA ALA A 2 23.47 -16.11 -8.65
C ALA A 2 24.59 -17.16 -8.46
N ASP A 3 25.69 -17.03 -9.20
CA ASP A 3 26.83 -17.92 -9.04
C ASP A 3 27.50 -17.65 -7.69
N VAL A 4 27.17 -18.48 -6.70
CA VAL A 4 27.64 -18.35 -5.31
C VAL A 4 29.17 -18.33 -5.22
N GLU A 5 29.86 -19.10 -6.08
CA GLU A 5 31.32 -19.15 -6.09
C GLU A 5 31.92 -17.91 -6.78
N ARG A 6 31.24 -17.34 -7.78
CA ARG A 6 31.56 -16.01 -8.31
C ARG A 6 31.41 -14.94 -7.23
N LEU A 7 30.30 -14.93 -6.48
CA LEU A 7 30.03 -13.94 -5.43
C LEU A 7 31.08 -14.00 -4.31
N LYS A 8 31.41 -15.20 -3.82
CA LYS A 8 32.47 -15.38 -2.80
C LYS A 8 33.83 -14.87 -3.27
N ARG A 9 34.22 -15.19 -4.51
CA ARG A 9 35.48 -14.71 -5.10
C ARG A 9 35.50 -13.20 -5.20
N GLU A 10 34.40 -12.61 -5.62
CA GLU A 10 34.26 -11.16 -5.76
C GLU A 10 34.37 -10.45 -4.41
N VAL A 11 33.63 -10.90 -3.39
CA VAL A 11 33.71 -10.36 -2.03
C VAL A 11 35.12 -10.50 -1.46
N SER A 12 35.78 -11.66 -1.68
CA SER A 12 37.16 -11.89 -1.24
C SER A 12 38.16 -10.94 -1.91
N ARG A 13 38.00 -10.70 -3.22
CA ARG A 13 38.80 -9.72 -3.98
C ARG A 13 38.64 -8.31 -3.39
N LEU A 14 37.39 -7.89 -3.16
CA LEU A 14 37.08 -6.57 -2.60
C LEU A 14 37.67 -6.40 -1.20
N PHE A 15 37.62 -7.41 -0.33
CA PHE A 15 38.27 -7.31 0.99
C PHE A 15 39.79 -7.25 0.92
N ALA A 16 40.41 -7.95 -0.03
CA ALA A 16 41.85 -7.84 -0.26
C ALA A 16 42.25 -6.43 -0.73
N GLU A 17 41.41 -5.77 -1.54
CA GLU A 17 41.60 -4.37 -1.93
C GLU A 17 41.34 -3.41 -0.76
N TYR A 18 40.25 -3.62 -0.02
CA TYR A 18 39.89 -2.85 1.17
C TYR A 18 41.01 -2.86 2.23
N ALA A 19 41.68 -4.01 2.42
CA ALA A 19 42.79 -4.15 3.36
C ALA A 19 44.03 -3.31 2.97
N LYS A 20 44.22 -3.03 1.67
CA LYS A 20 45.36 -2.26 1.15
C LYS A 20 45.13 -0.75 1.12
N LEU A 21 43.93 -0.28 1.45
CA LEU A 21 43.62 1.15 1.44
C LEU A 21 44.43 1.88 2.53
N PRO A 22 45.22 2.91 2.16
CA PRO A 22 46.18 3.54 3.06
C PRO A 22 45.51 4.36 4.17
N ASN A 23 44.32 4.93 3.93
CA ASN A 23 43.55 5.62 4.98
C ASN A 23 42.03 5.54 4.75
N LYS A 24 41.41 4.48 5.27
CA LYS A 24 39.97 4.22 5.20
C LYS A 24 39.10 5.36 5.75
N SER A 25 39.63 6.18 6.66
CA SER A 25 38.90 7.30 7.26
C SER A 25 38.78 8.52 6.34
N GLN A 26 39.67 8.64 5.34
CA GLN A 26 39.66 9.72 4.35
C GLN A 26 38.93 9.33 3.06
N GLU A 27 38.59 8.06 2.89
CA GLU A 27 37.84 7.58 1.74
C GLU A 27 36.43 8.20 1.73
N ILE A 28 36.04 8.69 0.55
CA ILE A 28 34.71 9.24 0.33
C ILE A 28 33.68 8.12 0.19
N GLU A 29 32.41 8.43 0.47
CA GLU A 29 31.28 7.49 0.42
C GLU A 29 31.18 6.75 -0.91
N LYS A 30 31.47 7.45 -2.01
CA LYS A 30 31.55 6.90 -3.37
C LYS A 30 32.44 5.65 -3.48
N LYS A 31 33.48 5.53 -2.64
CA LYS A 31 34.34 4.33 -2.67
C LYS A 31 33.61 3.10 -2.11
N ALA A 32 32.77 3.28 -1.08
CA ALA A 32 31.91 2.21 -0.59
C ALA A 32 30.83 1.84 -1.64
N GLU A 33 30.26 2.84 -2.32
CA GLU A 33 29.32 2.61 -3.43
C GLU A 33 29.94 1.80 -4.57
N GLU A 34 31.21 2.07 -4.94
CA GLU A 34 31.94 1.31 -5.96
C GLU A 34 32.09 -0.17 -5.57
N TYR A 35 32.31 -0.47 -4.29
CA TYR A 35 32.45 -1.84 -3.80
C TYR A 35 31.09 -2.54 -3.77
N LEU A 36 30.06 -1.85 -3.28
CA LEU A 36 28.68 -2.35 -3.28
C LEU A 36 28.21 -2.66 -4.71
N ARG A 37 28.54 -1.80 -5.68
CA ARG A 37 28.27 -2.04 -7.09
C ARG A 37 28.80 -3.41 -7.54
N CYS A 38 30.07 -3.72 -7.27
CA CYS A 38 30.66 -5.01 -7.64
C CYS A 38 29.94 -6.20 -6.98
N VAL A 39 29.55 -6.06 -5.71
CA VAL A 39 28.78 -7.09 -4.98
C VAL A 39 27.42 -7.32 -5.63
N PHE A 40 26.66 -6.25 -5.93
CA PHE A 40 25.33 -6.36 -6.51
C PHE A 40 25.34 -6.81 -7.98
N GLU A 41 26.33 -6.40 -8.77
CA GLU A 41 26.53 -6.93 -10.14
C GLU A 41 26.87 -8.43 -10.12
N ALA A 42 27.61 -8.91 -9.12
CA ALA A 42 27.85 -10.35 -8.92
C ALA A 42 26.58 -11.11 -8.46
N MET A 43 25.58 -10.38 -7.96
CA MET A 43 24.25 -10.89 -7.63
C MET A 43 23.21 -10.63 -8.74
N ASP A 44 23.69 -10.40 -9.97
CA ASP A 44 22.94 -10.23 -11.21
C ASP A 44 22.07 -8.96 -11.30
N TRP A 45 22.27 -7.97 -10.42
CA TRP A 45 21.62 -6.67 -10.55
C TRP A 45 22.26 -5.81 -11.64
N ASN A 46 21.43 -5.16 -12.47
CA ASN A 46 21.91 -4.17 -13.42
C ASN A 46 22.11 -2.79 -12.75
N TRP A 47 23.33 -2.54 -12.28
CA TRP A 47 23.71 -1.30 -11.61
C TRP A 47 23.64 -0.08 -12.56
N LEU A 48 23.07 1.03 -12.10
CA LEU A 48 22.78 2.24 -12.92
C LEU A 48 21.83 1.98 -14.12
N GLY A 49 21.17 0.82 -14.15
CA GLY A 49 20.05 0.54 -15.05
C GLY A 49 18.71 0.94 -14.44
N ARG A 50 17.62 0.48 -15.05
CA ARG A 50 16.25 0.65 -14.49
C ARG A 50 16.02 -0.19 -13.22
N GLU A 51 16.94 -1.10 -12.89
CA GLU A 51 16.83 -2.01 -11.75
C GLU A 51 17.43 -1.45 -10.46
N VAL A 52 18.53 -0.70 -10.58
CA VAL A 52 19.18 -0.02 -9.45
C VAL A 52 19.28 1.46 -9.77
N THR A 53 18.39 2.24 -9.20
CA THR A 53 18.29 3.68 -9.47
C THR A 53 19.01 4.48 -8.39
N PRO A 54 20.06 5.27 -8.74
CA PRO A 54 20.76 6.12 -7.79
C PRO A 54 19.95 7.38 -7.45
N GLN A 55 20.18 7.94 -6.26
CA GLN A 55 19.58 9.19 -5.79
C GLN A 55 18.06 9.23 -5.96
N TYR A 56 17.41 8.12 -5.64
CA TYR A 56 15.97 7.96 -5.84
C TYR A 56 15.22 8.98 -4.99
N LYS A 57 14.44 9.83 -5.66
CA LYS A 57 13.70 10.93 -5.02
C LYS A 57 12.45 10.39 -4.34
N ILE A 58 12.45 10.43 -3.02
CA ILE A 58 11.30 10.13 -2.18
C ILE A 58 10.59 11.45 -1.89
N ARG A 59 9.36 11.59 -2.40
CA ARG A 59 8.50 12.71 -2.02
C ARG A 59 7.99 12.47 -0.61
N THR A 60 8.33 13.37 0.32
CA THR A 60 7.85 13.35 1.69
C THR A 60 7.03 14.61 1.96
N GLY A 61 6.23 14.59 3.02
CA GLY A 61 5.40 15.74 3.38
C GLY A 61 6.12 17.03 3.77
N LYS A 62 7.45 16.97 3.95
CA LYS A 62 8.31 18.13 4.26
C LYS A 62 9.24 18.50 3.11
N GLY A 63 9.06 17.91 1.92
CA GLY A 63 9.89 18.12 0.74
C GLY A 63 10.38 16.81 0.11
N THR A 64 11.29 16.92 -0.86
CA THR A 64 11.88 15.74 -1.52
C THR A 64 13.16 15.35 -0.79
N LYS A 65 13.20 14.13 -0.23
CA LYS A 65 14.43 13.50 0.24
C LYS A 65 14.94 12.50 -0.78
N LYS A 66 16.20 12.11 -0.68
CA LYS A 66 16.82 11.12 -1.56
C LYS A 66 17.35 9.98 -0.73
N VAL A 67 17.11 8.76 -1.19
CA VAL A 67 17.88 7.59 -0.77
C VAL A 67 18.97 7.34 -1.79
N ASP A 68 20.10 6.78 -1.37
CA ASP A 68 21.25 6.59 -2.24
C ASP A 68 20.91 5.62 -3.38
N TYR A 69 20.25 4.51 -3.07
CA TYR A 69 19.83 3.52 -4.07
C TYR A 69 18.47 2.90 -3.80
N SER A 70 17.70 2.71 -4.87
CA SER A 70 16.49 1.89 -4.86
C SER A 70 16.64 0.68 -5.78
N PHE A 71 16.24 -0.51 -5.31
CA PHE A 71 16.31 -1.76 -6.05
C PHE A 71 14.92 -2.21 -6.47
N ARG A 72 14.76 -2.59 -7.74
CA ARG A 72 13.49 -3.05 -8.31
C ARG A 72 13.70 -4.01 -9.47
N LYS A 73 13.12 -5.20 -9.39
CA LYS A 73 13.01 -6.12 -10.55
C LYS A 73 12.25 -5.46 -11.71
N LEU A 74 12.70 -5.66 -12.95
CA LEU A 74 11.99 -5.17 -14.14
C LEU A 74 10.56 -5.72 -14.17
N GLY A 75 9.58 -4.83 -14.39
CA GLY A 75 8.16 -5.19 -14.43
C GLY A 75 7.50 -5.40 -13.06
N ALA A 76 8.25 -5.43 -11.95
CA ALA A 76 7.65 -5.47 -10.62
C ALA A 76 6.91 -4.17 -10.35
N ALA A 77 5.72 -4.21 -9.74
CA ALA A 77 4.98 -3.01 -9.35
C ALA A 77 5.72 -2.20 -8.27
N ARG A 78 6.46 -2.90 -7.39
CA ARG A 78 7.10 -2.35 -6.19
C ARG A 78 8.61 -2.44 -6.24
N HIS A 79 9.28 -1.61 -5.44
CA HIS A 79 10.70 -1.77 -5.14
C HIS A 79 10.91 -2.92 -4.15
N ASP A 80 12.01 -3.64 -4.31
CA ASP A 80 12.40 -4.75 -3.46
C ASP A 80 12.93 -4.26 -2.11
N PHE A 81 13.84 -3.29 -2.15
CA PHE A 81 14.42 -2.65 -0.96
C PHE A 81 15.10 -1.33 -1.32
N TYR A 82 15.30 -0.50 -0.31
CA TYR A 82 16.12 0.71 -0.38
C TYR A 82 17.43 0.52 0.35
N MET A 83 18.47 1.22 -0.10
CA MET A 83 19.80 1.14 0.50
C MET A 83 20.37 2.54 0.71
N GLU A 84 20.75 2.80 1.95
CA GLU A 84 21.51 3.98 2.39
C GLU A 84 22.97 3.56 2.62
N VAL A 85 23.89 4.29 2.01
CA VAL A 85 25.32 3.99 2.03
C VAL A 85 26.04 5.01 2.88
N LYS A 86 26.93 4.53 3.75
CA LYS A 86 27.85 5.38 4.52
C LYS A 86 29.29 5.12 4.11
N ARG A 87 30.18 6.04 4.46
CA ARG A 87 31.64 5.86 4.33
C ARG A 87 32.11 4.64 5.11
N PHE A 88 33.17 3.99 4.64
CA PHE A 88 33.76 2.82 5.30
C PHE A 88 34.08 3.03 6.80
N SER A 89 34.49 4.24 7.18
CA SER A 89 34.86 4.59 8.55
C SER A 89 33.69 4.93 9.47
N ASN A 90 32.50 5.16 8.93
CA ASN A 90 31.34 5.49 9.74
C ASN A 90 30.90 4.26 10.54
N SER A 91 30.68 4.44 11.85
CA SER A 91 29.95 3.47 12.64
C SER A 91 28.48 3.49 12.21
N LEU A 92 27.87 2.32 12.07
CA LEU A 92 26.43 2.22 11.80
C LEU A 92 25.60 2.15 13.09
N ASN A 93 26.19 2.40 14.26
CA ASN A 93 25.52 2.27 15.55
C ASN A 93 24.75 3.53 15.96
N ASP A 94 24.84 4.63 15.20
CA ASP A 94 24.09 5.84 15.47
C ASP A 94 22.57 5.57 15.33
N PRO A 95 21.78 5.72 16.41
CA PRO A 95 20.34 5.55 16.34
C PRO A 95 19.66 6.52 15.37
N GLU A 96 20.25 7.68 15.08
CA GLU A 96 19.67 8.65 14.14
C GLU A 96 19.78 8.16 12.69
N ASP A 97 20.88 7.49 12.31
CA ASP A 97 21.03 6.89 10.98
C ASP A 97 20.01 5.76 10.76
N ALA A 98 19.84 4.89 11.75
CA ALA A 98 18.83 3.83 11.70
C ALA A 98 17.41 4.43 11.64
N ARG A 99 17.15 5.48 12.42
CA ARG A 99 15.87 6.20 12.41
C ARG A 99 15.59 6.85 11.06
N GLN A 100 16.59 7.48 10.46
CA GLN A 100 16.48 8.08 9.15
C GLN A 100 16.17 7.03 8.08
N ALA A 101 16.93 5.93 8.06
CA ALA A 101 16.72 4.80 7.15
C ALA A 101 15.30 4.22 7.28
N ILE A 102 14.87 3.90 8.50
CA ILE A 102 13.52 3.36 8.75
C ILE A 102 12.43 4.36 8.34
N ASN A 103 12.61 5.66 8.63
CA ASN A 103 11.68 6.69 8.22
C ASN A 103 11.57 6.83 6.70
N TYR A 104 12.63 6.54 5.94
CA TYR A 104 12.54 6.50 4.48
C TYR A 104 11.59 5.41 4.02
N GLY A 105 11.80 4.17 4.47
CA GLY A 105 10.90 3.05 4.13
C GLY A 105 9.45 3.33 4.52
N LYS A 106 9.23 3.95 5.68
CA LYS A 106 7.89 4.37 6.15
C LYS A 106 7.24 5.38 5.22
N ASN A 107 7.95 6.44 4.84
CA ASN A 107 7.40 7.51 4.00
C ASN A 107 7.23 7.11 2.53
N SER A 108 8.05 6.19 2.03
CA SER A 108 8.07 5.79 0.62
C SER A 108 7.25 4.55 0.31
N GLY A 109 6.75 3.87 1.33
CA GLY A 109 5.93 2.70 1.14
C GLY A 109 6.68 1.35 1.14
N ILE A 110 7.99 1.34 1.42
CA ILE A 110 8.86 0.17 1.19
C ILE A 110 9.19 -0.55 2.50
N ARG A 111 9.00 -1.86 2.54
CA ARG A 111 9.25 -2.73 3.71
C ARG A 111 10.73 -2.80 4.10
N TRP A 112 11.61 -2.99 3.15
CA TRP A 112 13.00 -3.29 3.44
C TRP A 112 13.90 -2.08 3.22
N VAL A 113 14.62 -1.70 4.27
CA VAL A 113 15.66 -0.66 4.20
C VAL A 113 16.96 -1.22 4.73
N ILE A 114 18.03 -1.02 3.97
CA ILE A 114 19.38 -1.48 4.25
C ILE A 114 20.24 -0.27 4.58
N LEU A 115 20.95 -0.31 5.69
CA LEU A 115 21.99 0.64 6.04
C LEU A 115 23.34 -0.09 6.00
N THR A 116 24.26 0.37 5.16
CA THR A 116 25.56 -0.30 4.99
C THR A 116 26.70 0.66 4.75
N ASN A 117 27.90 0.26 5.17
CA ASN A 117 29.17 0.89 4.81
C ASN A 117 30.08 -0.09 4.04
N PHE A 118 29.47 -1.01 3.28
CA PHE A 118 30.08 -2.20 2.65
C PHE A 118 30.54 -3.29 3.62
N VAL A 119 31.22 -2.93 4.72
CA VAL A 119 31.72 -3.91 5.70
C VAL A 119 30.59 -4.43 6.57
N ARG A 120 29.81 -3.52 7.17
CA ARG A 120 28.70 -3.84 8.06
C ARG A 120 27.38 -3.57 7.36
N TRP A 121 26.41 -4.44 7.61
CA TRP A 121 25.09 -4.40 7.01
C TRP A 121 24.04 -4.51 8.11
N ARG A 122 23.14 -3.55 8.18
CA ARG A 122 21.97 -3.57 9.06
C ARG A 122 20.72 -3.54 8.19
N VAL A 123 19.81 -4.48 8.43
CA VAL A 123 18.58 -4.62 7.63
C VAL A 123 17.40 -4.35 8.52
N PHE A 124 16.51 -3.46 8.08
CA PHE A 124 15.35 -3.06 8.84
C PHE A 124 14.05 -3.40 8.10
N ASN A 125 13.10 -3.93 8.87
CA ASN A 125 11.71 -4.01 8.49
C ASN A 125 11.00 -2.70 8.89
N SER A 126 10.73 -1.84 7.90
CA SER A 126 10.01 -0.59 8.11
C SER A 126 8.55 -0.79 8.52
N ASP A 127 8.01 -2.01 8.38
CA ASP A 127 6.67 -2.39 8.87
C ASP A 127 6.62 -2.65 10.38
N PHE A 128 7.74 -2.61 11.09
CA PHE A 128 7.79 -2.72 12.55
C PHE A 128 7.78 -1.30 13.18
N PHE A 129 6.82 -1.00 14.07
CA PHE A 129 6.63 0.38 14.57
C PHE A 129 6.65 0.54 16.09
N ASP A 130 6.92 -0.52 16.86
CA ASP A 130 6.91 -0.42 18.32
C ASP A 130 8.23 0.17 18.88
N ASP A 131 9.39 -0.14 18.26
CA ASP A 131 10.72 0.43 18.56
C ASP A 131 11.68 0.24 17.36
N PHE A 132 12.60 1.18 17.11
CA PHE A 132 13.66 1.05 16.09
C PHE A 132 14.54 -0.19 16.35
N GLY A 133 14.74 -0.56 17.62
CA GLY A 133 15.46 -1.79 17.98
C GLY A 133 14.76 -3.07 17.51
N ASN A 134 13.43 -3.06 17.47
CA ASN A 134 12.64 -4.22 17.04
C ASN A 134 12.44 -4.25 15.52
N ALA A 135 12.68 -3.13 14.82
CA ALA A 135 12.63 -3.06 13.36
C ALA A 135 13.84 -3.73 12.70
N GLU A 136 14.96 -3.91 13.40
CA GLU A 136 16.12 -4.59 12.83
C GLU A 136 15.82 -6.08 12.63
N LEU A 137 15.94 -6.55 11.39
CA LEU A 137 15.79 -7.95 11.03
C LEU A 137 17.05 -8.73 11.45
N PHE A 138 18.21 -8.32 10.94
CA PHE A 138 19.53 -8.82 11.30
C PHE A 138 20.63 -7.78 10.99
N GLU A 139 21.79 -7.98 11.62
CA GLU A 139 23.04 -7.27 11.35
C GLU A 139 24.17 -8.26 11.07
N PHE A 140 25.05 -7.95 10.13
CA PHE A 140 26.25 -8.76 9.89
C PHE A 140 27.46 -7.97 9.39
N ASP A 141 28.64 -8.58 9.58
CA ASP A 141 29.93 -8.11 9.07
C ASP A 141 30.33 -8.98 7.88
N LEU A 142 30.29 -8.39 6.68
CA LEU A 142 30.56 -9.06 5.42
C LEU A 142 31.99 -9.64 5.35
N SER A 143 32.94 -9.14 6.15
CA SER A 143 34.31 -9.69 6.21
C SER A 143 34.35 -11.12 6.75
N GLY A 144 33.34 -11.48 7.56
CA GLY A 144 33.19 -12.81 8.12
C GLY A 144 32.59 -13.84 7.17
N ILE A 145 32.24 -13.48 5.92
CA ILE A 145 31.48 -14.34 5.01
C ILE A 145 32.15 -15.69 4.71
N SER A 146 33.49 -15.75 4.73
CA SER A 146 34.24 -16.99 4.51
C SER A 146 34.21 -17.92 5.72
N ALA A 147 34.01 -17.37 6.93
CA ALA A 147 34.02 -18.11 8.19
C ALA A 147 32.61 -18.42 8.71
N ASN A 148 31.61 -17.59 8.37
CA ASN A 148 30.23 -17.77 8.79
C ASN A 148 29.30 -18.02 7.58
N PRO A 149 28.81 -19.25 7.38
CA PRO A 149 27.91 -19.56 6.26
C PRO A 149 26.56 -18.83 6.34
N GLU A 150 26.15 -18.37 7.54
CA GLU A 150 24.92 -17.58 7.70
C GLU A 150 25.02 -16.22 7.01
N TYR A 151 26.19 -15.57 7.04
CA TYR A 151 26.40 -14.28 6.38
C TYR A 151 26.29 -14.38 4.87
N LEU A 152 26.73 -15.50 4.29
CA LEU A 152 26.50 -15.78 2.88
C LEU A 152 25.00 -15.97 2.61
N GLY A 153 24.31 -16.71 3.47
CA GLY A 153 22.86 -16.86 3.40
C GLY A 153 22.13 -15.53 3.41
N TRP A 154 22.49 -14.63 4.33
CA TRP A 154 21.93 -13.27 4.40
C TRP A 154 22.26 -12.41 3.19
N LEU A 155 23.50 -12.44 2.70
CA LEU A 155 23.87 -11.71 1.50
C LEU A 155 23.06 -12.18 0.28
N LEU A 156 22.84 -13.49 0.15
CA LEU A 156 22.05 -14.06 -0.94
C LEU A 156 20.57 -13.65 -0.91
N LEU A 157 20.02 -13.21 0.23
CA LEU A 157 18.66 -12.67 0.28
C LEU A 157 18.51 -11.42 -0.60
N PHE A 158 19.58 -10.66 -0.80
CA PHE A 158 19.59 -9.49 -1.67
C PHE A 158 19.82 -9.83 -3.14
N ALA A 159 20.09 -11.09 -3.48
CA ALA A 159 20.32 -11.46 -4.86
C ALA A 159 19.09 -11.18 -5.73
N LYS A 160 19.30 -10.82 -7.00
CA LYS A 160 18.21 -10.39 -7.88
C LYS A 160 17.08 -11.41 -7.95
N GLU A 161 17.38 -12.71 -7.91
CA GLU A 161 16.34 -13.74 -7.90
C GLU A 161 15.43 -13.67 -6.66
N ASN A 162 16.00 -13.38 -5.50
CA ASN A 162 15.30 -13.32 -4.21
C ASN A 162 14.65 -11.94 -3.99
N GLY A 163 15.46 -10.88 -3.96
CA GLY A 163 15.00 -9.51 -3.73
C GLY A 163 14.20 -9.37 -2.43
N GLY A 164 13.15 -8.54 -2.47
CA GLY A 164 12.28 -8.32 -1.30
C GLY A 164 11.58 -9.59 -0.81
N GLY A 165 11.29 -10.53 -1.72
CA GLY A 165 10.64 -11.81 -1.39
C GLY A 165 11.50 -12.71 -0.50
N GLY A 166 12.82 -12.74 -0.72
CA GLY A 166 13.74 -13.50 0.14
C GLY A 166 13.80 -12.95 1.57
N LEU A 167 13.80 -11.61 1.71
CA LEU A 167 13.72 -10.94 3.00
C LEU A 167 12.38 -11.20 3.70
N ASP A 168 11.28 -11.21 2.95
CA ASP A 168 9.95 -11.55 3.45
C ASP A 168 9.92 -12.98 4.06
N GLU A 169 10.41 -13.98 3.34
CA GLU A 169 10.48 -15.37 3.82
C GLU A 169 11.37 -15.51 5.06
N TYR A 170 12.53 -14.84 5.05
CA TYR A 170 13.44 -14.86 6.19
C TYR A 170 12.77 -14.26 7.43
N ALA A 171 12.09 -13.12 7.29
CA ALA A 171 11.40 -12.45 8.38
C ALA A 171 10.25 -13.28 8.97
N LYS A 172 9.47 -13.98 8.13
CA LYS A 172 8.43 -14.92 8.56
C LYS A 172 9.00 -16.02 9.43
N LYS A 173 10.09 -16.65 8.99
CA LYS A 173 10.76 -17.74 9.71
C LYS A 173 11.27 -17.30 11.08
N HIS A 174 11.68 -16.04 11.23
CA HIS A 174 12.27 -15.50 12.46
C HIS A 174 11.30 -14.68 13.31
N LYS A 175 9.98 -14.75 13.04
CA LYS A 175 8.93 -14.02 13.77
C LYS A 175 9.14 -12.50 13.82
N LYS A 176 9.86 -11.95 12.83
CA LYS A 176 10.02 -10.50 12.59
C LYS A 176 9.14 -10.04 11.42
N TRP A 177 7.98 -10.68 11.33
CA TRP A 177 6.95 -10.52 10.31
C TRP A 177 5.59 -10.39 10.98
N LYS A 178 4.78 -9.43 10.55
CA LYS A 178 3.36 -9.34 10.92
C LYS A 178 2.53 -9.72 9.69
N GLU A 179 1.68 -10.73 9.82
CA GLU A 179 0.84 -11.25 8.72
C GLU A 179 -0.37 -10.35 8.46
N SER A 180 -0.97 -10.51 7.27
CA SER A 180 -2.21 -9.84 6.87
C SER A 180 -3.38 -10.03 7.83
N ALA A 181 -3.45 -11.13 8.60
CA ALA A 181 -4.54 -11.33 9.57
C ALA A 181 -4.49 -10.28 10.70
N ASP A 182 -3.28 -9.93 11.18
CA ASP A 182 -3.11 -8.83 12.12
C ASP A 182 -3.46 -7.49 11.45
N ILE A 183 -3.12 -7.31 10.18
CA ILE A 183 -3.40 -6.06 9.45
C ILE A 183 -4.90 -5.89 9.17
N GLU A 184 -5.61 -6.95 8.79
CA GLU A 184 -7.06 -6.94 8.55
C GLU A 184 -7.82 -6.54 9.82
N ASP A 185 -7.52 -7.20 10.94
CA ASP A 185 -8.15 -6.89 12.22
C ASP A 185 -7.82 -5.47 12.66
N MET A 186 -6.56 -5.04 12.53
CA MET A 186 -6.14 -3.68 12.85
C MET A 186 -6.78 -2.60 11.96
N LEU A 187 -6.97 -2.87 10.67
CA LEU A 187 -7.69 -1.98 9.75
C LEU A 187 -9.17 -1.93 10.13
N THR A 188 -9.77 -3.09 10.42
CA THR A 188 -11.15 -3.21 10.84
C THR A 188 -11.40 -2.37 12.09
N GLU A 189 -10.59 -2.55 13.14
CA GLU A 189 -10.68 -1.78 14.39
C GLU A 189 -10.47 -0.28 14.17
N GLN A 190 -9.53 0.10 13.30
CA GLN A 190 -9.30 1.50 12.95
C GLN A 190 -10.50 2.14 12.22
N LEU A 191 -11.10 1.43 11.26
CA LEU A 191 -12.30 1.91 10.54
C LEU A 191 -13.48 2.05 11.49
N ILE A 192 -13.64 1.10 12.41
CA ILE A 192 -14.65 1.11 13.46
C ILE A 192 -14.47 2.34 14.36
N SER A 193 -13.26 2.56 14.88
CA SER A 193 -12.93 3.72 15.72
C SER A 193 -13.15 5.05 14.99
N ALA A 194 -12.70 5.14 13.73
CA ALA A 194 -12.91 6.30 12.88
C ALA A 194 -14.40 6.62 12.71
N ARG A 195 -15.25 5.60 12.52
CA ARG A 195 -16.70 5.77 12.42
C ARG A 195 -17.32 6.28 13.72
N GLU A 196 -16.93 5.76 14.87
CA GLU A 196 -17.43 6.24 16.16
C GLU A 196 -17.09 7.71 16.41
N GLU A 197 -15.83 8.07 16.16
CA GLU A 197 -15.34 9.44 16.34
C GLU A 197 -16.02 10.39 15.37
N LEU A 198 -16.11 10.03 14.09
CA LEU A 198 -16.75 10.85 13.08
C LEU A 198 -18.25 10.98 13.31
N THR A 199 -18.92 9.93 13.79
CA THR A 199 -20.35 9.98 14.16
C THR A 199 -20.58 10.97 15.31
N ARG A 200 -19.74 10.92 16.35
CA ARG A 200 -19.79 11.87 17.46
C ARG A 200 -19.55 13.29 16.95
N ALA A 201 -18.51 13.50 16.16
CA ALA A 201 -18.15 14.80 15.60
C ALA A 201 -19.29 15.40 14.76
N LEU A 202 -19.83 14.62 13.81
CA LEU A 202 -20.91 15.07 12.94
C LEU A 202 -22.18 15.42 13.72
N ARG A 203 -22.58 14.58 14.68
CA ARG A 203 -23.77 14.83 15.48
C ARG A 203 -23.59 16.08 16.34
N ASP A 204 -22.49 16.17 17.08
CA ASP A 204 -22.29 17.23 18.07
C ASP A 204 -22.10 18.60 17.41
N ASP A 205 -21.51 18.64 16.20
CA ASP A 205 -21.31 19.90 15.46
C ASP A 205 -22.48 20.25 14.51
N ASN A 206 -23.42 19.32 14.27
CA ASN A 206 -24.54 19.50 13.33
C ASN A 206 -25.87 18.96 13.90
N GLU A 207 -26.09 19.12 15.20
CA GLU A 207 -27.21 18.52 15.94
C GLU A 207 -28.57 18.76 15.25
N ARG A 208 -28.87 19.99 14.87
CA ARG A 208 -30.11 20.37 14.15
C ARG A 208 -30.34 19.61 12.84
N LEU A 209 -29.27 19.21 12.14
CA LEU A 209 -29.38 18.49 10.85
C LEU A 209 -29.67 17.00 11.02
N PHE A 210 -29.44 16.45 12.22
CA PHE A 210 -29.53 15.02 12.52
C PHE A 210 -30.49 14.69 13.70
N GLU A 211 -31.12 15.69 14.31
CA GLU A 211 -32.23 15.55 15.27
C GLU A 211 -33.56 15.29 14.56
N GLU A 212 -33.79 15.91 13.40
CA GLU A 212 -34.97 15.70 12.57
C GLU A 212 -34.62 14.73 11.43
N THR A 213 -35.31 13.60 11.36
CA THR A 213 -35.22 12.69 10.21
C THR A 213 -35.85 13.41 9.01
N PHE A 214 -35.04 14.16 8.26
CA PHE A 214 -35.48 14.75 7.00
C PHE A 214 -35.66 13.60 5.98
N GLU A 215 -36.93 13.27 5.71
CA GLU A 215 -37.34 12.54 4.51
C GLU A 215 -37.37 13.53 3.34
N GLU A 216 -36.21 13.84 2.76
CA GLU A 216 -36.19 14.36 1.38
C GLU A 216 -36.05 13.14 0.45
N ASP A 217 -36.95 13.04 -0.53
CA ASP A 217 -36.95 12.04 -1.61
C ASP A 217 -37.07 10.56 -1.20
N GLY A 218 -37.74 10.25 -0.09
CA GLY A 218 -38.13 8.87 0.26
C GLY A 218 -36.99 7.96 0.72
N GLU A 219 -35.75 8.47 0.77
CA GLU A 219 -34.63 7.85 1.47
C GLU A 219 -34.27 8.69 2.70
N SER A 220 -34.51 8.15 3.89
CA SER A 220 -33.98 8.75 5.12
C SER A 220 -32.45 8.70 5.06
N VAL A 221 -31.79 9.81 4.68
CA VAL A 221 -30.32 9.90 4.70
C VAL A 221 -29.87 9.98 6.15
N SER A 222 -29.66 8.81 6.74
CA SER A 222 -29.27 8.68 8.13
C SER A 222 -27.85 9.26 8.35
N LEU A 223 -27.59 9.75 9.57
CA LEU A 223 -26.24 10.12 10.03
C LEU A 223 -25.19 9.06 9.65
N ASP A 224 -25.58 7.78 9.71
CA ASP A 224 -24.74 6.64 9.37
C ASP A 224 -24.32 6.64 7.88
N ALA A 225 -25.24 6.96 6.96
CA ALA A 225 -24.94 7.09 5.54
C ALA A 225 -23.97 8.25 5.26
N CYS A 226 -24.13 9.39 5.97
CA CYS A 226 -23.22 10.52 5.88
C CYS A 226 -21.80 10.16 6.35
N VAL A 227 -21.69 9.51 7.51
CA VAL A 227 -20.42 9.01 8.07
C VAL A 227 -19.77 8.03 7.09
N GLN A 228 -20.54 7.06 6.59
CA GLN A 228 -20.07 6.06 5.65
C GLN A 228 -19.52 6.69 4.37
N LEU A 229 -20.23 7.67 3.80
CA LEU A 229 -19.79 8.34 2.56
C LEU A 229 -18.48 9.09 2.76
N ILE A 230 -18.28 9.76 3.90
CA ILE A 230 -17.01 10.42 4.23
C ILE A 230 -15.87 9.39 4.32
N LEU A 231 -16.08 8.29 5.05
CA LEU A 231 -15.07 7.25 5.20
C LEU A 231 -14.74 6.59 3.86
N ASN A 232 -15.74 6.34 3.01
CA ASN A 232 -15.54 5.81 1.65
C ASN A 232 -14.65 6.73 0.81
N ARG A 233 -14.92 8.04 0.83
CA ARG A 233 -14.09 9.04 0.12
C ARG A 233 -12.65 9.03 0.66
N LEU A 234 -12.46 8.94 1.98
CA LEU A 234 -11.12 8.87 2.60
C LEU A 234 -10.37 7.59 2.18
N ILE A 235 -11.00 6.42 2.28
CA ILE A 235 -10.41 5.13 1.91
C ILE A 235 -10.02 5.12 0.43
N PHE A 236 -10.93 5.56 -0.45
CA PHE A 236 -10.68 5.60 -1.88
C PHE A 236 -9.50 6.50 -2.24
N CYS A 237 -9.47 7.73 -1.70
CA CYS A 237 -8.38 8.65 -1.98
C CYS A 237 -7.05 8.14 -1.41
N ARG A 238 -7.07 7.49 -0.25
CA ARG A 238 -5.88 6.88 0.34
C ARG A 238 -5.33 5.73 -0.52
N GLN A 239 -6.22 4.92 -1.09
CA GLN A 239 -5.86 3.86 -2.04
C GLN A 239 -5.20 4.42 -3.30
N LEU A 240 -5.71 5.54 -3.83
CA LEU A 240 -5.15 6.20 -5.02
C LEU A 240 -3.75 6.79 -4.76
N GLU A 241 -3.56 7.40 -3.59
CA GLU A 241 -2.27 7.97 -3.18
C GLU A 241 -1.17 6.91 -3.12
N ASP A 242 -1.47 5.75 -2.53
CA ASP A 242 -0.48 4.70 -2.27
C ASP A 242 -0.16 3.86 -3.50
N ASN A 243 -1.15 3.51 -4.30
CA ASN A 243 -0.91 2.72 -5.52
C ASN A 243 -0.26 3.55 -6.64
N GLY A 244 -0.02 4.84 -6.41
CA GLY A 244 0.53 5.76 -7.42
C GLY A 244 -0.40 5.98 -8.62
N ALA A 245 -1.67 5.60 -8.50
CA ALA A 245 -2.67 5.75 -9.54
C ALA A 245 -3.00 7.23 -9.79
N ASP A 246 -2.95 8.05 -8.73
CA ASP A 246 -3.02 9.51 -8.82
C ASP A 246 -1.80 10.16 -8.19
N THR A 247 -0.93 10.71 -9.03
CA THR A 247 0.31 11.38 -8.57
C THR A 247 0.16 12.89 -8.41
N GLU A 248 -0.99 13.45 -8.82
CA GLU A 248 -1.23 14.89 -8.86
C GLU A 248 -2.24 15.34 -7.81
N ARG A 249 -3.13 14.45 -7.36
CA ARG A 249 -4.22 14.78 -6.42
C ARG A 249 -4.13 13.91 -5.18
N ARG A 250 -3.39 14.42 -4.18
CA ARG A 250 -3.17 13.73 -2.91
C ARG A 250 -3.80 14.52 -1.76
N MET A 251 -4.68 13.89 -0.98
CA MET A 251 -5.20 14.42 0.28
C MET A 251 -4.09 14.83 1.24
N ARG A 252 -2.96 14.11 1.26
CA ARG A 252 -1.80 14.47 2.07
C ARG A 252 -1.23 15.85 1.72
N GLU A 253 -1.14 16.17 0.44
CA GLU A 253 -0.68 17.49 -0.02
C GLU A 253 -1.70 18.57 0.34
N VAL A 254 -2.99 18.26 0.26
CA VAL A 254 -4.07 19.17 0.72
C VAL A 254 -3.91 19.45 2.22
N PHE A 255 -3.66 18.42 3.03
CA PHE A 255 -3.42 18.56 4.46
C PHE A 255 -2.16 19.38 4.77
N GLU A 256 -1.07 19.19 4.03
CA GLU A 256 0.16 19.95 4.19
C GLU A 256 0.03 21.42 3.77
N SER A 257 -0.86 21.73 2.83
CA SER A 257 -1.19 23.11 2.44
C SER A 257 -2.05 23.85 3.47
N TRP A 258 -2.71 23.11 4.37
CA TRP A 258 -3.55 23.68 5.42
C TRP A 258 -2.67 24.20 6.57
N SER A 259 -2.52 25.53 6.63
CA SER A 259 -1.60 26.21 7.55
C SER A 259 -2.29 27.02 8.65
N ASP A 260 -3.46 27.60 8.37
CA ASP A 260 -4.24 28.35 9.36
C ASP A 260 -5.24 27.43 10.08
N LYS A 261 -4.92 27.08 11.34
CA LYS A 261 -5.76 26.20 12.16
C LYS A 261 -7.15 26.76 12.50
N ARG A 262 -7.38 28.07 12.27
CA ARG A 262 -8.70 28.71 12.44
C ARG A 262 -9.66 28.37 11.30
N VAL A 263 -9.13 27.97 10.14
CA VAL A 263 -9.91 27.52 8.98
C VAL A 263 -10.26 26.05 9.15
N GLN A 264 -11.48 25.62 8.78
CA GLN A 264 -11.87 24.22 8.93
C GLN A 264 -11.32 23.37 7.80
N PHE A 265 -10.52 22.37 8.16
CA PHE A 265 -9.88 21.49 7.19
C PHE A 265 -10.90 20.69 6.36
N TYR A 266 -11.89 20.08 7.02
CA TYR A 266 -12.93 19.29 6.36
C TYR A 266 -13.67 20.11 5.28
N ARG A 267 -14.36 21.17 5.72
CA ARG A 267 -15.23 21.97 4.85
C ARG A 267 -14.45 22.76 3.81
N ASP A 268 -13.40 23.47 4.24
CA ASP A 268 -12.81 24.53 3.43
C ASP A 268 -11.69 24.01 2.50
N TYR A 269 -11.15 22.82 2.78
CA TYR A 269 -10.08 22.17 2.01
C TYR A 269 -10.52 20.81 1.45
N LEU A 270 -11.00 19.89 2.29
CA LEU A 270 -11.27 18.51 1.88
C LEU A 270 -12.50 18.41 0.96
N CYS A 271 -13.59 19.15 1.21
CA CYS A 271 -14.72 19.20 0.29
C CYS A 271 -14.34 19.74 -1.09
N LYS A 272 -13.50 20.79 -1.16
CA LYS A 272 -12.97 21.30 -2.44
C LYS A 272 -12.08 20.29 -3.14
N PHE A 273 -11.36 19.47 -2.38
CA PHE A 273 -10.60 18.36 -2.95
C PHE A 273 -11.53 17.32 -3.58
N TRP A 274 -12.65 16.98 -2.93
CA TRP A 274 -13.64 16.05 -3.49
C TRP A 274 -14.30 16.56 -4.77
N GLU A 275 -14.56 17.87 -4.90
CA GLU A 275 -15.01 18.45 -6.18
C GLU A 275 -14.02 18.20 -7.33
N LYS A 276 -12.70 18.25 -7.03
CA LYS A 276 -11.66 17.91 -8.01
C LYS A 276 -11.66 16.42 -8.33
N MET A 277 -11.86 15.57 -7.32
CA MET A 277 -11.95 14.12 -7.52
C MET A 277 -13.15 13.75 -8.38
N ARG A 278 -14.32 14.37 -8.15
CA ARG A 278 -15.54 14.16 -8.94
C ARG A 278 -15.30 14.39 -10.43
N LYS A 279 -14.60 15.48 -10.78
CA LYS A 279 -14.32 15.84 -12.19
C LYS A 279 -13.47 14.80 -12.93
N VAL A 280 -12.79 13.90 -12.23
CA VAL A 280 -11.87 12.94 -12.84
C VAL A 280 -12.31 11.50 -12.68
N TYR A 281 -12.83 11.13 -11.52
CA TYR A 281 -13.15 9.73 -11.20
C TYR A 281 -14.62 9.37 -11.44
N ASP A 282 -15.49 10.34 -11.72
CA ASP A 282 -16.92 10.18 -12.05
C ASP A 282 -17.65 9.07 -11.27
N SER A 283 -17.28 8.93 -10.00
CA SER A 283 -17.80 7.91 -9.11
C SER A 283 -18.90 8.51 -8.23
N THR A 284 -19.96 7.74 -8.01
CA THR A 284 -21.09 8.14 -7.15
C THR A 284 -20.66 8.51 -5.73
N ILE A 285 -19.52 7.99 -5.25
CA ILE A 285 -18.98 8.39 -3.95
C ILE A 285 -18.57 9.86 -3.90
N PHE A 286 -18.33 10.53 -5.03
CA PHE A 286 -17.98 11.95 -5.10
C PHE A 286 -19.10 12.83 -5.63
N ASP A 287 -20.30 12.29 -5.85
CA ASP A 287 -21.44 13.12 -6.19
C ASP A 287 -21.79 14.10 -5.09
N ASN A 288 -22.37 15.23 -5.49
CA ASN A 288 -22.80 16.28 -4.58
C ASN A 288 -23.75 15.68 -3.54
N HIS A 289 -23.40 15.85 -2.27
CA HIS A 289 -24.16 15.29 -1.16
C HIS A 289 -24.25 16.31 -0.04
N ARG A 290 -25.23 16.19 0.85
CA ARG A 290 -25.40 17.09 2.02
C ARG A 290 -24.22 17.14 2.99
N ILE A 291 -23.24 16.23 2.83
CA ILE A 291 -21.98 16.27 3.60
C ILE A 291 -21.02 17.34 3.08
N ASP A 292 -21.19 17.75 1.82
CA ASP A 292 -20.38 18.75 1.15
C ASP A 292 -20.76 20.14 1.67
N GLY A 293 -20.05 20.60 2.70
CA GLY A 293 -20.30 21.87 3.37
C GLY A 293 -20.54 21.78 4.87
N LEU A 294 -20.68 20.57 5.43
CA LEU A 294 -20.86 20.40 6.88
C LEU A 294 -19.67 20.97 7.65
N SER A 295 -19.97 21.59 8.78
CA SER A 295 -18.92 22.04 9.69
C SER A 295 -18.58 20.92 10.65
N ILE A 296 -17.30 20.55 10.71
CA ILE A 296 -16.77 19.58 11.68
C ILE A 296 -15.51 20.19 12.29
N LYS A 297 -15.50 20.38 13.61
CA LYS A 297 -14.36 20.97 14.30
C LYS A 297 -13.08 20.21 13.99
N ASN A 298 -11.99 20.94 13.75
CA ASN A 298 -10.69 20.35 13.42
C ASN A 298 -10.23 19.38 14.52
N GLU A 299 -10.43 19.72 15.78
CA GLU A 299 -10.09 18.87 16.95
C GLU A 299 -10.79 17.51 16.91
N SER A 300 -12.00 17.43 16.33
CA SER A 300 -12.79 16.21 16.20
C SER A 300 -12.48 15.45 14.90
N PHE A 301 -12.24 16.16 13.80
CA PHE A 301 -12.05 15.54 12.48
C PHE A 301 -10.61 15.11 12.21
N LEU A 302 -9.62 15.90 12.62
CA LEU A 302 -8.21 15.61 12.30
C LEU A 302 -7.73 14.27 12.83
N PRO A 303 -8.09 13.85 14.06
CA PRO A 303 -7.71 12.52 14.51
C PRO A 303 -8.20 11.45 13.52
N VAL A 304 -9.46 11.53 13.08
CA VAL A 304 -10.07 10.58 12.13
C VAL A 304 -9.32 10.59 10.80
N PHE A 305 -9.02 11.77 10.27
CA PHE A 305 -8.27 11.90 9.02
C PHE A 305 -6.86 11.28 9.14
N GLU A 306 -6.13 11.62 10.20
CA GLU A 306 -4.76 11.14 10.43
C GLU A 306 -4.72 9.62 10.67
N SER A 307 -5.79 9.00 11.20
CA SER A 307 -5.82 7.55 11.43
C SER A 307 -5.73 6.72 10.14
N PHE A 308 -6.13 7.27 8.99
CA PHE A 308 -5.95 6.62 7.68
C PHE A 308 -4.50 6.63 7.17
N TYR A 309 -3.65 7.44 7.77
CA TYR A 309 -2.22 7.47 7.47
C TYR A 309 -1.41 6.71 8.50
N ARG A 310 -1.82 6.76 9.77
CA ARG A 310 -1.09 6.18 10.87
C ARG A 310 -2.02 5.66 11.96
N ASN A 311 -1.87 4.40 12.35
CA ASN A 311 -2.50 3.84 13.52
C ASN A 311 -2.04 4.60 14.77
N ARG A 312 -2.98 4.99 15.64
CA ARG A 312 -2.68 5.84 16.80
C ARG A 312 -2.06 5.09 17.97
N GLU A 313 -2.32 3.80 18.11
CA GLU A 313 -1.90 3.01 19.28
C GLU A 313 -0.44 2.57 19.18
N ASN A 314 -0.04 2.09 18.00
CA ASN A 314 1.32 1.58 17.74
C ASN A 314 2.11 2.46 16.76
N GLY A 315 1.49 3.50 16.21
CA GLY A 315 2.16 4.38 15.27
C GLY A 315 2.48 3.75 13.91
N LEU A 316 1.93 2.58 13.55
CA LEU A 316 2.07 1.98 12.21
C LEU A 316 1.53 2.92 11.13
N SER A 317 2.29 3.19 10.07
CA SER A 317 1.80 3.89 8.89
C SER A 317 1.09 2.91 7.96
N TYR A 318 -0.16 3.19 7.60
CA TYR A 318 -0.90 2.34 6.67
C TYR A 318 -0.40 2.55 5.25
N ARG A 319 0.06 1.45 4.65
CA ARG A 319 0.44 1.35 3.25
C ARG A 319 -0.63 0.55 2.52
N PHE A 320 -1.63 1.25 2.03
CA PHE A 320 -2.73 0.70 1.26
C PHE A 320 -2.26 -0.02 0.00
N GLU A 321 -1.10 0.37 -0.54
CA GLU A 321 -0.42 -0.43 -1.56
C GLU A 321 0.05 -1.77 -0.98
N ALA A 322 0.77 -1.80 0.14
CA ALA A 322 1.30 -3.05 0.70
C ALA A 322 0.20 -4.02 1.18
N ILE A 323 -1.00 -3.52 1.45
CA ILE A 323 -2.19 -4.27 1.81
C ILE A 323 -2.78 -4.91 0.54
N SER A 324 -3.01 -6.23 0.55
CA SER A 324 -3.67 -6.86 -0.60
C SER A 324 -5.10 -6.31 -0.76
N LYS A 325 -5.62 -6.30 -1.99
CA LYS A 325 -7.00 -5.87 -2.26
C LYS A 325 -8.00 -6.64 -1.39
N ASP A 326 -7.73 -7.92 -1.13
CA ASP A 326 -8.57 -8.79 -0.32
C ASP A 326 -8.57 -8.36 1.15
N VAL A 327 -7.40 -8.09 1.74
CA VAL A 327 -7.31 -7.67 3.15
C VAL A 327 -8.06 -6.37 3.37
N LEU A 328 -7.93 -5.42 2.45
CA LEU A 328 -8.69 -4.18 2.53
C LEU A 328 -10.20 -4.41 2.36
N GLY A 329 -10.59 -5.26 1.39
CA GLY A 329 -11.98 -5.63 1.15
C GLY A 329 -12.60 -6.32 2.36
N HIS A 330 -11.91 -7.30 2.94
CA HIS A 330 -12.32 -8.01 4.15
C HIS A 330 -12.42 -7.09 5.36
N ALA A 331 -11.43 -6.23 5.58
CA ALA A 331 -11.47 -5.27 6.66
C ALA A 331 -12.66 -4.31 6.52
N TYR A 332 -12.93 -3.85 5.29
CA TYR A 332 -14.08 -3.01 4.96
C TYR A 332 -15.41 -3.72 5.18
N GLU A 333 -15.55 -4.99 4.75
CA GLU A 333 -16.75 -5.80 4.96
C GLU A 333 -17.00 -6.12 6.45
N ASN A 334 -15.94 -6.46 7.18
CA ASN A 334 -16.01 -6.65 8.62
C ASN A 334 -16.45 -5.36 9.29
N TYR A 335 -15.90 -4.21 8.88
CA TYR A 335 -16.30 -2.89 9.34
C TYR A 335 -17.79 -2.57 9.06
N LEU A 336 -18.30 -2.87 7.86
CA LEU A 336 -19.71 -2.67 7.50
C LEU A 336 -20.67 -3.49 8.37
N SER A 337 -20.19 -4.61 8.93
CA SER A 337 -20.98 -5.45 9.84
C SER A 337 -21.25 -4.79 11.21
N TYR A 338 -20.55 -3.71 11.56
CA TYR A 338 -20.79 -2.96 12.79
C TYR A 338 -21.87 -1.89 12.55
N LYS A 339 -22.82 -1.73 13.48
CA LYS A 339 -23.81 -0.65 13.47
C LYS A 339 -23.75 0.16 14.75
N ILE A 340 -23.98 1.45 14.63
CA ILE A 340 -24.09 2.36 15.78
C ILE A 340 -25.52 2.28 16.31
N LYS A 341 -25.71 1.74 17.52
CA LYS A 341 -27.00 1.80 18.22
C LYS A 341 -27.04 3.02 19.16
N LYS A 342 -28.12 3.80 19.07
CA LYS A 342 -28.45 4.82 20.08
C LYS A 342 -28.94 4.11 21.35
N THR A 343 -28.20 4.18 22.45
CA THR A 343 -28.75 3.92 23.80
C THR A 343 -28.92 5.24 24.54
N ALA A 344 -29.96 5.33 25.38
CA ALA A 344 -30.47 6.56 26.00
C ALA A 344 -29.45 7.40 26.83
N LYS A 345 -28.22 6.91 27.07
CA LYS A 345 -27.17 7.62 27.82
C LYS A 345 -25.74 7.43 27.29
N ARG A 346 -25.52 6.69 26.20
CA ARG A 346 -24.17 6.46 25.61
C ARG A 346 -24.29 6.12 24.13
N ILE A 347 -23.39 6.66 23.31
CA ILE A 347 -23.03 6.01 22.05
C ILE A 347 -22.08 4.89 22.44
N GLY A 348 -22.45 3.67 22.14
CA GLY A 348 -21.51 2.55 22.10
C GLY A 348 -21.78 1.78 20.83
N LEU A 349 -20.72 1.37 20.13
CA LEU A 349 -20.86 0.29 19.19
C LEU A 349 -21.22 -0.98 19.96
N GLU A 350 -22.42 -1.50 19.71
CA GLU A 350 -22.65 -2.90 19.95
C GLU A 350 -22.20 -3.66 18.72
N LYS A 351 -21.31 -4.64 18.93
CA LYS A 351 -21.11 -5.71 17.96
C LYS A 351 -22.43 -6.45 17.84
N GLU A 352 -23.26 -6.04 16.89
CA GLU A 352 -24.34 -6.89 16.46
C GLU A 352 -23.67 -8.14 15.84
N LEU A 353 -23.56 -9.22 16.62
CA LEU A 353 -23.43 -10.58 16.07
C LEU A 353 -24.57 -10.91 15.08
N TYR A 354 -25.55 -10.02 14.95
CA TYR A 354 -26.59 -9.97 13.94
C TYR A 354 -25.99 -9.74 12.55
N LYS A 355 -25.60 -10.85 11.94
CA LYS A 355 -26.27 -11.39 10.76
C LYS A 355 -25.44 -12.44 10.04
N ARG A 356 -24.26 -12.86 10.52
CA ARG A 356 -23.49 -13.98 9.92
C ARG A 356 -24.34 -15.25 9.64
N LYS A 357 -25.36 -15.53 10.47
CA LYS A 357 -26.28 -16.67 10.27
C LYS A 357 -27.61 -16.35 9.55
N ARG A 358 -27.94 -15.08 9.28
CA ARG A 358 -29.25 -14.68 8.68
C ARG A 358 -29.14 -13.79 7.43
N SER A 359 -27.99 -13.17 7.12
CA SER A 359 -27.80 -12.35 5.90
C SER A 359 -26.97 -12.99 4.81
N GLY A 360 -26.43 -14.20 5.01
CA GLY A 360 -25.65 -14.87 3.96
C GLY A 360 -24.34 -14.17 3.58
N ILE A 361 -23.83 -13.26 4.42
CA ILE A 361 -22.55 -12.58 4.19
C ILE A 361 -21.42 -13.59 4.49
N PHE A 362 -21.09 -14.39 3.47
CA PHE A 362 -19.95 -15.30 3.44
C PHE A 362 -19.03 -14.85 2.31
N TYR A 363 -17.77 -14.58 2.65
CA TYR A 363 -16.77 -14.34 1.63
C TYR A 363 -16.49 -15.63 0.88
N THR A 364 -16.47 -15.55 -0.45
CA THR A 364 -16.05 -16.66 -1.29
C THR A 364 -14.53 -16.63 -1.42
N PRO A 365 -13.79 -17.66 -0.96
CA PRO A 365 -12.34 -17.69 -1.09
C PRO A 365 -11.86 -17.41 -2.53
N GLU A 366 -10.76 -16.68 -2.68
CA GLU A 366 -10.28 -16.20 -3.99
C GLU A 366 -10.08 -17.34 -4.98
N PHE A 367 -9.48 -18.46 -4.55
CA PHE A 367 -9.28 -19.62 -5.42
C PHE A 367 -10.60 -20.18 -5.97
N PHE A 368 -11.69 -20.04 -5.21
CA PHE A 368 -13.01 -20.48 -5.63
C PHE A 368 -13.66 -19.49 -6.58
N VAL A 369 -13.52 -18.18 -6.31
CA VAL A 369 -13.95 -17.11 -7.24
C VAL A 369 -13.22 -17.24 -8.58
N ASP A 370 -11.89 -17.34 -8.56
CA ASP A 370 -11.07 -17.50 -9.76
C ASP A 370 -11.45 -18.76 -10.54
N TYR A 371 -11.60 -19.90 -9.85
CA TYR A 371 -12.04 -21.14 -10.48
C TYR A 371 -13.40 -20.98 -11.16
N LEU A 372 -14.40 -20.43 -10.47
CA LEU A 372 -15.74 -20.24 -11.02
C LEU A 372 -15.74 -19.28 -12.21
N VAL A 373 -15.06 -18.14 -12.12
CA VAL A 373 -14.99 -17.16 -13.22
C VAL A 373 -14.33 -17.78 -14.45
N ARG A 374 -13.20 -18.49 -14.28
CA ARG A 374 -12.53 -19.18 -15.40
C ARG A 374 -13.41 -20.27 -16.01
N ALA A 375 -14.04 -21.09 -15.18
CA ALA A 375 -14.89 -22.20 -15.61
C ALA A 375 -16.22 -21.75 -16.25
N THR A 376 -16.59 -20.47 -16.11
CA THR A 376 -17.83 -19.91 -16.66
C THR A 376 -17.56 -18.82 -17.71
N LEU A 377 -17.19 -17.61 -17.27
CA LEU A 377 -16.89 -16.48 -18.13
C LEU A 377 -15.69 -16.78 -19.03
N GLY A 378 -14.61 -17.36 -18.49
CA GLY A 378 -13.42 -17.71 -19.26
C GLY A 378 -13.73 -18.66 -20.43
N GLU A 379 -14.48 -19.73 -20.18
CA GLU A 379 -14.95 -20.64 -21.23
C GLU A 379 -15.85 -19.95 -22.28
N LYS A 380 -16.70 -19.01 -21.85
CA LYS A 380 -17.55 -18.25 -22.77
C LYS A 380 -16.71 -17.33 -23.66
N LEU A 381 -15.71 -16.65 -23.08
CA LEU A 381 -14.81 -15.75 -23.78
C LEU A 381 -13.95 -16.47 -24.83
N LYS A 382 -13.54 -17.72 -24.59
CA LYS A 382 -12.81 -18.53 -25.59
C LYS A 382 -13.57 -18.68 -26.91
N ASN A 383 -14.90 -18.63 -26.88
CA ASN A 383 -15.75 -18.74 -28.07
C ASN A 383 -16.01 -17.40 -28.76
N CYS A 384 -15.54 -16.27 -28.22
CA CYS A 384 -15.71 -14.96 -28.83
C CYS A 384 -14.76 -14.77 -30.01
N ALA A 385 -15.32 -14.61 -31.21
CA ALA A 385 -14.54 -14.40 -32.43
C ALA A 385 -14.05 -12.96 -32.59
N SER A 386 -14.65 -11.98 -31.89
CA SER A 386 -14.32 -10.56 -31.95
C SER A 386 -14.50 -9.85 -30.61
N VAL A 387 -13.99 -8.61 -30.50
CA VAL A 387 -14.21 -7.74 -29.33
C VAL A 387 -15.69 -7.44 -29.12
N GLN A 388 -16.44 -7.25 -30.21
CA GLN A 388 -17.88 -7.00 -30.17
C GLN A 388 -18.65 -8.22 -29.63
N ASP A 389 -18.17 -9.45 -29.86
CA ASP A 389 -18.78 -10.63 -29.27
C ASP A 389 -18.57 -10.68 -27.76
N ALA A 390 -17.37 -10.32 -27.29
CA ALA A 390 -17.08 -10.25 -25.86
C ALA A 390 -17.95 -9.17 -25.16
N LEU A 391 -18.11 -8.00 -25.77
CA LEU A 391 -18.93 -6.89 -25.24
C LEU A 391 -20.45 -7.18 -25.19
N ARG A 392 -20.91 -8.28 -25.81
CA ARG A 392 -22.29 -8.77 -25.69
C ARG A 392 -22.51 -9.68 -24.49
N ILE A 393 -21.45 -10.13 -23.84
CA ILE A 393 -21.57 -10.92 -22.61
C ILE A 393 -22.13 -10.02 -21.51
N ARG A 394 -23.02 -10.59 -20.69
CA ARG A 394 -23.59 -9.98 -19.50
C ARG A 394 -23.27 -10.89 -18.32
N VAL A 395 -22.57 -10.36 -17.33
CA VAL A 395 -22.19 -10.99 -16.07
C VAL A 395 -22.99 -10.31 -14.98
N LEU A 396 -23.84 -11.07 -14.30
CA LEU A 396 -24.64 -10.59 -13.19
C LEU A 396 -24.20 -11.31 -11.92
N ASP A 397 -23.83 -10.54 -10.91
CA ASP A 397 -23.70 -11.02 -9.53
C ASP A 397 -24.81 -10.40 -8.67
N PRO A 398 -25.95 -11.08 -8.48
CA PRO A 398 -27.13 -10.50 -7.83
C PRO A 398 -26.96 -10.29 -6.31
N ALA A 399 -25.80 -10.64 -5.75
CA ALA A 399 -25.48 -10.48 -4.34
C ALA A 399 -24.00 -10.08 -4.20
N CYS A 400 -23.57 -9.09 -4.99
CA CYS A 400 -22.14 -8.86 -5.24
C CYS A 400 -21.32 -8.44 -4.03
N GLY A 401 -21.93 -7.91 -2.97
CA GLY A 401 -21.22 -7.37 -1.81
C GLY A 401 -20.13 -6.39 -2.25
N SER A 402 -18.89 -6.56 -1.77
CA SER A 402 -17.69 -5.84 -2.24
C SER A 402 -17.35 -5.97 -3.73
N GLY A 403 -18.06 -6.80 -4.50
CA GLY A 403 -17.91 -6.92 -5.95
C GLY A 403 -16.79 -7.88 -6.37
N THR A 404 -16.35 -8.80 -5.51
CA THR A 404 -15.21 -9.71 -5.78
C THR A 404 -15.35 -10.49 -7.09
N PHE A 405 -16.53 -11.05 -7.39
CA PHE A 405 -16.76 -11.76 -8.66
C PHE A 405 -16.69 -10.82 -9.87
N LEU A 406 -17.25 -9.61 -9.77
CA LEU A 406 -17.26 -8.63 -10.86
C LEU A 406 -15.85 -8.08 -11.13
N ALA A 407 -15.08 -7.81 -10.08
CA ALA A 407 -13.68 -7.42 -10.20
C ALA A 407 -12.85 -8.53 -10.87
N ARG A 408 -13.04 -9.79 -10.47
CA ARG A 408 -12.35 -10.92 -11.10
C ARG A 408 -12.82 -11.14 -12.55
N ALA A 409 -14.10 -10.93 -12.84
CA ALA A 409 -14.64 -10.98 -14.20
C ALA A 409 -14.00 -9.93 -15.11
N LEU A 410 -13.82 -8.69 -14.65
CA LEU A 410 -13.10 -7.64 -15.39
C LEU A 410 -11.68 -8.07 -15.73
N GLU A 411 -10.96 -8.69 -14.79
CA GLU A 411 -9.61 -9.22 -15.04
C GLU A 411 -9.63 -10.40 -16.04
N GLU A 412 -10.70 -11.19 -16.10
CA GLU A 412 -10.84 -12.24 -17.12
C GLU A 412 -11.04 -11.64 -18.52
N PHE A 413 -11.84 -10.58 -18.65
CA PHE A 413 -11.96 -9.82 -19.89
C PHE A 413 -10.63 -9.20 -20.31
N ARG A 414 -9.87 -8.62 -19.37
CA ARG A 414 -8.52 -8.09 -19.61
C ARG A 414 -7.61 -9.17 -20.18
N ALA A 415 -7.49 -10.30 -19.48
CA ALA A 415 -6.61 -11.40 -19.88
C ALA A 415 -6.96 -11.93 -21.28
N TRP A 416 -8.26 -12.08 -21.58
CA TRP A 416 -8.73 -12.49 -22.90
C TRP A 416 -8.35 -11.49 -24.00
N PHE A 417 -8.51 -10.19 -23.74
CA PHE A 417 -8.16 -9.14 -24.71
C PHE A 417 -6.66 -9.12 -24.99
N GLU A 418 -5.83 -9.15 -23.95
CA GLU A 418 -4.37 -9.18 -24.06
C GLU A 418 -3.88 -10.40 -24.86
N GLU A 419 -4.41 -11.60 -24.55
CA GLU A 419 -4.07 -12.82 -25.30
C GLU A 419 -4.44 -12.70 -26.78
N ARG A 420 -5.57 -12.05 -27.08
CA ARG A 420 -6.03 -11.83 -28.45
C ARG A 420 -5.16 -10.85 -29.21
N MET A 421 -4.74 -9.75 -28.60
CA MET A 421 -3.84 -8.77 -29.23
C MET A 421 -2.49 -9.43 -29.57
N ILE A 422 -1.97 -10.25 -28.65
CA ILE A 422 -0.76 -11.07 -28.90
C ILE A 422 -0.96 -12.00 -30.11
N LYS A 423 -2.07 -12.74 -30.19
CA LYS A 423 -2.35 -13.66 -31.32
C LYS A 423 -2.52 -12.97 -32.67
N THR A 424 -3.03 -11.74 -32.67
CA THR A 424 -3.28 -10.96 -33.89
C THR A 424 -2.11 -10.07 -34.31
N GLY A 425 -1.03 -10.05 -33.52
CA GLY A 425 0.15 -9.22 -33.77
C GLY A 425 -0.13 -7.73 -33.63
N GLN A 426 -1.19 -7.36 -32.90
CA GLN A 426 -1.58 -5.98 -32.62
C GLN A 426 -1.08 -5.58 -31.23
N ASP A 427 -0.76 -4.30 -31.07
CA ASP A 427 -0.38 -3.73 -29.78
C ASP A 427 -1.59 -3.67 -28.85
N SER A 428 -1.39 -3.66 -27.53
CA SER A 428 -2.46 -3.54 -26.52
C SER A 428 -3.10 -2.15 -26.46
N ALA A 429 -2.84 -1.31 -27.47
CA ALA A 429 -3.49 -0.02 -27.66
C ALA A 429 -5.01 -0.21 -27.73
N GLY A 430 -5.73 0.44 -26.80
CA GLY A 430 -7.18 0.30 -26.65
C GLY A 430 -7.64 -0.62 -25.52
N LEU A 431 -6.74 -1.23 -24.74
CA LEU A 431 -7.12 -2.00 -23.56
C LEU A 431 -7.96 -1.18 -22.56
N SER A 432 -7.58 0.08 -22.33
CA SER A 432 -8.33 0.97 -21.42
C SER A 432 -9.76 1.21 -21.92
N ASP A 433 -9.92 1.52 -23.21
CA ASP A 433 -11.23 1.77 -23.81
C ASP A 433 -12.09 0.50 -23.80
N PHE A 434 -11.49 -0.64 -24.10
CA PHE A 434 -12.17 -1.93 -24.02
C PHE A 434 -12.67 -2.24 -22.61
N LEU A 435 -11.83 -2.05 -21.59
CA LEU A 435 -12.22 -2.31 -20.20
C LEU A 435 -13.29 -1.32 -19.73
N GLY A 436 -13.25 -0.06 -20.16
CA GLY A 436 -14.33 0.89 -19.92
C GLY A 436 -15.66 0.38 -20.47
N LEU A 437 -15.67 -0.08 -21.73
CA LEU A 437 -16.85 -0.68 -22.35
C LEU A 437 -17.32 -1.96 -21.66
N VAL A 438 -16.40 -2.77 -21.12
CA VAL A 438 -16.76 -3.96 -20.34
C VAL A 438 -17.46 -3.58 -19.03
N VAL A 439 -16.95 -2.57 -18.32
CA VAL A 439 -17.60 -2.08 -17.09
C VAL A 439 -19.00 -1.58 -17.40
N ASP A 440 -19.17 -0.76 -18.43
CA ASP A 440 -20.46 -0.15 -18.77
C ASP A 440 -21.49 -1.16 -19.32
N ASN A 441 -21.03 -2.14 -20.09
CA ASN A 441 -21.93 -3.00 -20.87
C ASN A 441 -21.99 -4.44 -20.38
N CYS A 442 -21.04 -4.92 -19.59
CA CYS A 442 -20.92 -6.35 -19.29
C CYS A 442 -21.11 -6.70 -17.82
N LEU A 443 -20.81 -5.82 -16.88
CA LEU A 443 -20.77 -6.14 -15.45
C LEU A 443 -21.95 -5.53 -14.70
N TYR A 444 -22.68 -6.35 -13.95
CA TYR A 444 -23.87 -5.95 -13.19
C TYR A 444 -23.83 -6.59 -11.81
N GLY A 445 -24.07 -5.80 -10.76
CA GLY A 445 -24.02 -6.21 -9.35
C GLY A 445 -25.25 -5.78 -8.57
#